data_AF-A0A7R9LYK3-F1
#
_entry.id   AF-A0A7R9LYK3-F1
#
_cell.length_a   1.000
_cell.length_b   1.000
_cell.length_c   1.000
_cell.angle_alpha   90.00
_cell.angle_beta   90.00
_cell.angle_gamma   90.00
#
_symmetry.space_group_name_H-M   'P 1'
#
loop_
_entity.id
_entity.type
_entity.pdbx_description
1 polymer ?
#
loop_
_entity_poly.entity_id
_entity_poly.type
_entity_poly.pdbx_seq_one_letter_code
_entity_poly.pdbx_strand_id
1 'polypeptide(L)'
;CGPDPKVCCQFDFKRLPPSRVKCPWKAPPHKITDSNVHERSQLLLDQYRKKSILFKTKSLLVPLGDDFRFDKSEEWDAQTSNYQKLFDYMNSKSDWNVEIKFATLGEYFKSFKSTNVFPTLSGDFFTYCDRDDHYWSGFYTSKPFFKRFERILESHLR
;
A
#
# COMPACT_ATOMS: atom_id res chain seq x y z
N CYS A 1 2.51 3.97 -2.18
CA CYS A 1 3.97 4.15 -2.12
C CYS A 1 4.36 5.30 -1.18
N GLY A 2 3.82 6.50 -1.37
CA GLY A 2 3.96 7.71 -0.56
C GLY A 2 2.82 8.67 -0.86
N PRO A 3 2.98 9.99 -0.63
CA PRO A 3 1.87 10.95 -0.69
C PRO A 3 1.39 11.32 -2.10
N ASP A 4 2.21 11.17 -3.15
CA ASP A 4 1.80 11.54 -4.52
C ASP A 4 1.26 10.30 -5.28
N PRO A 5 -0.06 10.20 -5.50
CA PRO A 5 -0.64 9.06 -6.19
C PRO A 5 -0.31 9.03 -7.69
N LYS A 6 -0.01 10.18 -8.32
CA LYS A 6 0.46 10.23 -9.71
C LYS A 6 1.80 9.55 -9.87
N VAL A 7 2.68 9.67 -8.89
CA VAL A 7 3.95 8.95 -8.84
C VAL A 7 3.72 7.48 -8.50
N CYS A 8 2.98 7.20 -7.42
CA CYS A 8 2.77 5.83 -6.95
C CYS A 8 2.12 4.91 -7.98
N CYS A 9 1.17 5.44 -8.76
CA CYS A 9 0.50 4.64 -9.77
C CYS A 9 1.47 4.13 -10.86
N GLN A 10 2.59 4.82 -11.09
CA GLN A 10 3.61 4.39 -12.04
C GLN A 10 4.46 3.21 -11.54
N PHE A 11 4.23 2.74 -10.31
CA PHE A 11 4.86 1.55 -9.73
C PHE A 11 3.83 0.45 -9.42
N ASP A 12 2.63 0.57 -9.99
CA ASP A 12 1.67 -0.52 -10.12
C ASP A 12 1.84 -1.15 -11.52
N PHE A 13 2.63 -2.22 -11.61
CA PHE A 13 2.99 -2.82 -12.89
C PHE A 13 1.83 -3.60 -13.56
N LYS A 14 0.69 -3.83 -12.89
CA LYS A 14 -0.55 -4.31 -13.56
C LYS A 14 -1.08 -3.29 -14.56
N ARG A 15 -0.73 -2.01 -14.38
CA ARG A 15 -1.19 -0.91 -15.23
C ARG A 15 -0.27 -0.67 -16.43
N LEU A 16 0.72 -1.53 -16.68
CA LEU A 16 1.55 -1.49 -17.88
C LEU A 16 0.69 -1.71 -19.14
N PRO A 17 0.92 -0.98 -20.25
CA PRO A 17 0.28 -1.28 -21.52
C PRO A 17 0.57 -2.73 -21.94
N PRO A 18 -0.42 -3.47 -22.50
CA PRO A 18 -1.74 -3.04 -22.96
C PRO A 18 -2.87 -3.20 -21.92
N SER A 19 -2.58 -3.13 -20.61
CA SER A 19 -3.58 -3.32 -19.55
C SER A 19 -4.82 -2.43 -19.69
N ARG A 20 -5.99 -3.00 -19.35
CA ARG A 20 -7.27 -2.27 -19.31
C ARG A 20 -7.33 -1.30 -18.13
N VAL A 21 -6.58 -1.56 -17.06
CA VAL A 21 -6.51 -0.68 -15.88
C VAL A 21 -5.40 0.34 -16.10
N LYS A 22 -5.74 1.62 -16.07
CA LYS A 22 -4.81 2.73 -16.31
C LYS A 22 -4.63 3.60 -15.08
N CYS A 23 -3.58 4.39 -15.06
CA CYS A 23 -3.41 5.42 -14.04
C CYS A 23 -4.30 6.63 -14.33
N PRO A 24 -5.22 7.03 -13.42
CA PRO A 24 -6.10 8.17 -13.65
C PRO A 24 -5.34 9.49 -13.78
N TRP A 25 -4.14 9.58 -13.20
CA TRP A 25 -3.27 10.76 -13.28
C TRP A 25 -2.46 10.88 -14.59
N LYS A 26 -2.83 10.13 -15.63
CA LYS A 26 -2.24 10.19 -16.99
C LYS A 26 -0.72 9.97 -17.05
N ALA A 27 -0.17 9.29 -16.04
CA ALA A 27 1.23 8.87 -15.99
C ALA A 27 1.27 7.34 -15.84
N PRO A 28 1.47 6.58 -16.93
CA PRO A 28 1.50 5.11 -16.86
C PRO A 28 2.80 4.61 -16.22
N PRO A 29 2.80 3.38 -15.68
CA PRO A 29 4.04 2.70 -15.30
C PRO A 29 4.90 2.42 -16.55
N HIS A 30 6.20 2.28 -16.32
CA HIS A 30 7.17 1.84 -17.32
C HIS A 30 7.91 0.62 -16.79
N LYS A 31 8.24 -0.33 -17.67
CA LYS A 31 9.07 -1.48 -17.30
C LYS A 31 10.43 -0.98 -16.82
N ILE A 32 10.94 -1.57 -15.75
CA ILE A 32 12.23 -1.24 -15.17
C ILE A 32 13.34 -1.91 -16.00
N THR A 33 14.21 -1.06 -16.51
CA THR A 33 15.36 -1.40 -17.36
C THR A 33 16.60 -0.76 -16.78
N ASP A 34 17.77 -1.26 -17.17
CA ASP A 34 19.04 -0.74 -16.66
C ASP A 34 19.25 0.73 -17.03
N SER A 35 18.64 1.18 -18.13
CA SER A 35 18.64 2.58 -18.57
C SER A 35 17.79 3.52 -17.71
N ASN A 36 16.74 3.03 -17.03
CA ASN A 36 15.83 3.89 -16.26
C ASN A 36 15.85 3.61 -14.75
N VAL A 37 16.44 2.50 -14.30
CA VAL A 37 16.38 2.05 -12.91
C VAL A 37 16.87 3.09 -11.91
N HIS A 38 17.87 3.90 -12.27
CA HIS A 38 18.36 5.00 -11.43
C HIS A 38 17.27 6.03 -11.14
N GLU A 39 16.73 6.66 -12.18
CA GLU A 39 15.70 7.69 -12.07
C GLU A 39 14.43 7.14 -11.41
N ARG A 40 14.01 5.93 -11.81
CA ARG A 40 12.82 5.26 -11.24
C ARG A 40 13.01 4.95 -9.76
N SER A 41 14.20 4.52 -9.34
CA SER A 41 14.50 4.27 -7.93
C SER A 41 14.55 5.56 -7.11
N GLN A 42 15.14 6.64 -7.64
CA GLN A 42 15.12 7.95 -6.97
C GLN A 42 13.69 8.42 -6.73
N LEU A 43 12.84 8.34 -7.76
CA LEU A 43 11.45 8.77 -7.69
C LEU A 43 10.64 7.96 -6.68
N LEU A 44 10.82 6.64 -6.64
CA LEU A 44 10.13 5.78 -5.68
C LEU A 44 10.64 5.98 -4.24
N LEU A 45 11.96 6.09 -4.07
CA LEU A 45 12.58 6.28 -2.76
C LEU A 45 12.23 7.64 -2.15
N ASP A 46 12.11 8.69 -2.96
CA ASP A 46 11.58 9.98 -2.52
C ASP A 46 10.18 9.82 -1.89
N GLN A 47 9.29 9.07 -2.53
CA GLN A 47 7.95 8.80 -1.99
C GLN A 47 7.99 8.00 -0.69
N TYR A 48 8.89 7.01 -0.58
CA TYR A 48 9.09 6.25 0.64
C TYR A 48 9.62 7.12 1.79
N ARG A 49 10.61 7.97 1.52
CA ARG A 49 11.13 8.91 2.52
C ARG A 49 10.06 9.91 2.97
N LYS A 50 9.27 10.46 2.03
CA LYS A 50 8.12 11.31 2.35
C LYS A 50 7.06 10.58 3.18
N LYS A 51 6.85 9.28 2.97
CA LYS A 51 5.96 8.49 3.83
C LYS A 51 6.57 8.24 5.21
N SER A 52 7.88 8.00 5.29
CA SER A 52 8.53 7.63 6.55
C SER A 52 8.55 8.76 7.58
N ILE A 53 8.50 10.03 7.17
CA ILE A 53 8.41 11.16 8.11
C ILE A 53 7.13 11.14 8.96
N LEU A 54 6.10 10.40 8.55
CA LEU A 54 4.83 10.28 9.27
C LEU A 54 4.88 9.23 10.41
N PHE A 55 5.99 8.49 10.53
CA PHE A 55 6.13 7.38 11.48
C PHE A 55 7.35 7.58 12.40
N LYS A 56 7.29 6.98 13.59
CA LYS A 56 8.35 7.09 14.61
C LYS A 56 9.49 6.06 14.45
N THR A 57 9.37 5.13 13.52
CA THR A 57 10.31 4.01 13.35
C THR A 57 11.14 4.20 12.08
N LYS A 58 12.30 3.53 12.03
CA LYS A 58 13.14 3.50 10.81
C LYS A 58 12.63 2.51 9.76
N SER A 59 11.71 1.62 10.13
CA SER A 59 11.10 0.64 9.25
C SER A 59 9.81 1.21 8.65
N LEU A 60 9.69 1.14 7.32
CA LEU A 60 8.50 1.63 6.61
C LEU A 60 7.70 0.48 6.02
N LEU A 61 6.41 0.40 6.35
CA LEU A 61 5.49 -0.52 5.68
C LEU A 61 4.96 0.12 4.40
N VAL A 62 5.12 -0.56 3.26
CA VAL A 62 4.53 -0.16 1.98
C VAL A 62 3.70 -1.32 1.44
N PRO A 63 2.37 -1.32 1.63
CA PRO A 63 1.50 -2.31 1.03
C PRO A 63 1.55 -2.22 -0.50
N LEU A 64 1.63 -3.38 -1.16
CA LEU A 64 1.57 -3.53 -2.61
C LEU A 64 0.41 -4.46 -2.94
N GLY A 65 -0.71 -3.89 -3.36
CA GLY A 65 -1.95 -4.63 -3.59
C GLY A 65 -3.10 -3.68 -3.90
N ASP A 66 -4.26 -4.29 -4.10
CA ASP A 66 -5.55 -3.67 -4.44
C ASP A 66 -6.60 -4.82 -4.38
N ASP A 67 -7.86 -4.54 -4.72
CA ASP A 67 -8.92 -5.55 -4.78
C ASP A 67 -8.59 -6.69 -5.77
N PHE A 68 -8.70 -7.95 -5.31
CA PHE A 68 -8.52 -9.18 -6.11
C PHE A 68 -7.25 -9.19 -6.99
N ARG A 69 -6.14 -8.69 -6.44
CA ARG A 69 -4.84 -8.66 -7.12
C ARG A 69 -4.08 -9.97 -6.95
N PHE A 70 -3.05 -10.12 -7.78
CA PHE A 70 -2.19 -11.29 -7.87
C PHE A 70 -2.94 -12.53 -8.37
N ASP A 71 -3.91 -12.30 -9.27
CA ASP A 71 -4.83 -13.30 -9.83
C ASP A 71 -4.25 -14.06 -11.04
N LYS A 72 -3.16 -13.55 -11.64
CA LYS A 72 -2.54 -14.09 -12.86
C LYS A 72 -1.03 -14.18 -12.74
N SER A 73 -0.45 -15.19 -13.38
CA SER A 73 1.01 -15.39 -13.49
C SER A 73 1.72 -14.16 -14.06
N GLU A 74 1.19 -13.57 -15.13
CA GLU A 74 1.85 -12.46 -15.82
C GLU A 74 1.92 -11.21 -14.92
N GLU A 75 0.92 -11.06 -14.06
CA GLU A 75 0.88 -10.01 -13.05
C GLU A 75 1.92 -10.25 -11.96
N TRP A 76 2.03 -11.49 -11.46
CA TRP A 76 3.07 -11.87 -10.51
C TRP A 76 4.45 -11.55 -11.06
N ASP A 77 4.72 -11.97 -12.30
CA ASP A 77 6.00 -11.74 -12.98
C ASP A 77 6.27 -10.25 -13.18
N ALA A 78 5.28 -9.48 -13.66
CA ALA A 78 5.43 -8.05 -13.87
C ALA A 78 5.70 -7.31 -12.56
N GLN A 79 5.01 -7.65 -11.48
CA GLN A 79 5.24 -6.99 -10.19
C GLN A 79 6.60 -7.38 -9.61
N THR A 80 6.86 -8.67 -9.44
CA THR A 80 8.07 -9.15 -8.76
C THR A 80 9.33 -8.79 -9.52
N SER A 81 9.40 -9.02 -10.83
CA SER A 81 10.61 -8.74 -11.61
C SER A 81 10.98 -7.25 -11.64
N ASN A 82 10.00 -6.35 -11.75
CA ASN A 82 10.28 -4.91 -11.76
C ASN A 82 10.67 -4.40 -10.37
N TYR A 83 9.98 -4.82 -9.30
CA TYR A 83 10.36 -4.45 -7.94
C TYR A 83 11.71 -5.04 -7.53
N GLN A 84 12.04 -6.27 -7.93
CA GLN A 84 13.34 -6.86 -7.64
C GLN A 84 14.48 -6.02 -8.21
N LYS A 85 14.38 -5.58 -9.48
CA LYS A 85 15.37 -4.66 -10.08
C LYS A 85 15.51 -3.36 -9.31
N LEU A 86 14.39 -2.77 -8.86
CA LEU A 86 14.41 -1.55 -8.05
C LEU A 86 15.09 -1.80 -6.70
N PHE A 87 14.81 -2.92 -6.06
CA PHE A 87 15.38 -3.29 -4.76
C PHE A 87 16.88 -3.55 -4.88
N ASP A 88 17.31 -4.35 -5.86
CA ASP A 88 18.72 -4.64 -6.12
C ASP A 88 19.49 -3.34 -6.37
N TYR A 89 18.93 -2.43 -7.18
CA TYR A 89 19.54 -1.14 -7.44
C TYR A 89 19.65 -0.28 -6.18
N MET A 90 18.56 -0.10 -5.43
CA MET A 90 18.56 0.71 -4.20
C MET A 90 19.50 0.15 -3.14
N ASN A 91 19.50 -1.17 -2.92
CA ASN A 91 20.37 -1.82 -1.94
C ASN A 91 21.86 -1.77 -2.34
N SER A 92 22.17 -1.68 -3.64
CA SER A 92 23.56 -1.50 -4.11
C SER A 92 24.13 -0.09 -3.84
N LYS A 93 23.28 0.90 -3.53
CA LYS A 93 23.67 2.29 -3.27
C LYS A 93 23.86 2.53 -1.78
N SER A 94 25.07 2.30 -1.29
CA SER A 94 25.41 2.50 0.13
C SER A 94 25.19 3.95 0.61
N ASP A 95 25.37 4.92 -0.27
CA ASP A 95 25.11 6.36 -0.04
C ASP A 95 23.62 6.70 0.11
N TRP A 96 22.72 5.82 -0.32
CA TRP A 96 21.27 6.04 -0.23
C TRP A 96 20.67 5.64 1.12
N ASN A 97 21.43 4.97 1.98
CA ASN A 97 21.02 4.63 3.36
C ASN A 97 19.65 3.96 3.44
N VAL A 98 19.41 2.96 2.57
CA VAL A 98 18.15 2.21 2.49
C VAL A 98 18.44 0.71 2.41
N GLU A 99 17.64 -0.07 3.14
CA GLU A 99 17.49 -1.52 2.93
C GLU A 99 16.03 -1.75 2.55
N ILE A 100 15.80 -2.39 1.41
CA ILE A 100 14.45 -2.66 0.90
C ILE A 100 14.31 -4.10 0.45
N LYS A 101 13.18 -4.71 0.79
CA LYS A 101 12.83 -6.09 0.46
C LYS A 101 11.33 -6.30 0.46
N PHE A 102 10.88 -7.37 -0.18
CA PHE A 102 9.56 -7.93 0.11
C PHE A 102 9.54 -8.44 1.55
N ALA A 103 8.46 -8.16 2.26
CA ALA A 103 8.30 -8.54 3.65
C ALA A 103 6.82 -8.79 3.95
N THR A 104 6.60 -9.66 4.92
CA THR A 104 5.29 -9.89 5.52
C THR A 104 4.98 -8.82 6.58
N LEU A 105 3.71 -8.71 6.96
CA LEU A 105 3.30 -7.83 8.06
C LEU A 105 3.94 -8.23 9.40
N GLY A 106 4.13 -9.53 9.62
CA GLY A 106 4.81 -10.05 10.80
C GLY A 106 6.27 -9.60 10.88
N GLU A 107 7.00 -9.63 9.77
CA GLU A 107 8.38 -9.12 9.72
C GLU A 107 8.45 -7.61 9.95
N TYR A 108 7.49 -6.83 9.43
CA TYR A 108 7.40 -5.40 9.69
C TYR A 108 7.29 -5.10 11.19
N PHE A 109 6.35 -5.73 11.90
CA PHE A 109 6.19 -5.51 13.34
C PHE A 109 7.35 -6.07 14.17
N LYS A 110 7.97 -7.18 13.75
CA LYS A 110 9.20 -7.71 14.37
C LYS A 110 10.40 -6.77 14.27
N SER A 111 10.41 -5.85 13.30
CA SER A 111 11.49 -4.88 13.13
C SER A 111 11.48 -3.75 14.19
N PHE A 112 10.42 -3.65 14.99
CA PHE A 112 10.30 -2.62 16.02
C PHE A 112 11.20 -2.97 17.21
N LYS A 113 11.83 -1.95 17.78
CA LYS A 113 12.75 -2.08 18.91
C LYS A 113 12.04 -1.68 20.20
N SER A 114 12.50 -2.19 21.33
CA SER A 114 12.00 -1.82 22.66
C SER A 114 12.14 -0.32 22.97
N THR A 115 13.06 0.37 22.28
CA THR A 115 13.24 1.82 22.39
C THR A 115 12.20 2.65 21.63
N ASN A 116 11.35 2.02 20.81
CA ASN A 116 10.28 2.73 20.12
C ASN A 116 9.11 3.01 21.10
N VAL A 117 8.92 4.28 21.43
CA VAL A 117 7.83 4.74 22.31
C VAL A 117 6.64 5.25 21.50
N PHE A 118 5.47 4.66 21.74
CA PHE A 118 4.22 4.98 21.04
C PHE A 118 3.22 5.67 21.97
N PRO A 119 2.36 6.57 21.46
CA PRO A 119 1.29 7.16 22.26
C PRO A 119 0.23 6.11 22.59
N THR A 120 -0.43 6.27 23.74
CA THR A 120 -1.66 5.56 24.07
C THR A 120 -2.86 6.26 23.42
N LEU A 121 -3.87 5.51 22.99
CA LEU A 121 -5.09 6.05 22.39
C LEU A 121 -6.31 5.26 22.89
N SER A 122 -7.42 5.95 23.14
CA SER A 122 -8.72 5.38 23.52
C SER A 122 -9.84 6.07 22.76
N GLY A 123 -10.93 5.35 22.50
CA GLY A 123 -12.09 5.84 21.72
C GLY A 123 -12.41 4.94 20.54
N ASP A 124 -13.17 5.45 19.58
CA ASP A 124 -13.46 4.81 18.30
C ASP A 124 -13.04 5.70 17.11
N PHE A 125 -13.35 5.25 15.90
CA PHE A 125 -13.13 6.00 14.66
C PHE A 125 -14.42 6.14 13.85
N PHE A 126 -15.56 6.41 14.52
CA PHE A 126 -16.84 6.65 13.87
C PHE A 126 -17.30 8.11 13.97
N THR A 127 -18.02 8.65 12.97
CA THR A 127 -18.34 8.07 11.65
C THR A 127 -17.27 8.42 10.61
N TYR A 128 -16.81 7.41 9.88
CA TYR A 128 -15.81 7.54 8.82
C TYR A 128 -16.30 8.42 7.66
N CYS A 129 -15.39 9.23 7.11
CA CYS A 129 -15.56 10.03 5.90
C CYS A 129 -14.27 9.94 5.09
N ASP A 130 -14.36 9.58 3.81
CA ASP A 130 -13.21 9.43 2.91
C ASP A 130 -12.81 10.74 2.22
N ARG A 131 -13.76 11.68 2.08
CA ARG A 131 -13.56 13.00 1.47
C ARG A 131 -14.71 13.96 1.81
N ASP A 132 -14.36 15.24 1.90
CA ASP A 132 -15.32 16.35 2.02
C ASP A 132 -16.35 16.12 3.15
N ASP A 133 -17.64 16.09 2.82
CA ASP A 133 -18.77 15.86 3.72
C ASP A 133 -19.45 14.50 3.50
N HIS A 134 -18.79 13.57 2.79
CA HIS A 134 -19.33 12.23 2.49
C HIS A 134 -19.20 11.28 3.68
N TYR A 135 -20.01 11.45 4.73
CA TYR A 135 -20.02 10.54 5.88
C TYR A 135 -20.68 9.20 5.55
N TRP A 136 -20.02 8.12 5.96
CA TRP A 136 -20.47 6.75 5.69
C TRP A 136 -21.45 6.27 6.78
N SER A 137 -22.39 7.10 7.24
CA SER A 137 -23.40 6.69 8.22
C SER A 137 -24.56 5.90 7.61
N GLY A 138 -24.79 6.02 6.29
CA GLY A 138 -25.91 5.36 5.61
C GLY A 138 -25.90 3.83 5.74
N PHE A 139 -24.71 3.21 5.75
CA PHE A 139 -24.62 1.74 5.85
C PHE A 139 -25.04 1.19 7.23
N TYR A 140 -25.18 2.05 8.24
CA TYR A 140 -25.77 1.69 9.54
C TYR A 140 -27.23 1.25 9.41
N THR A 141 -27.95 1.71 8.39
CA THR A 141 -29.36 1.35 8.14
C THR A 141 -29.57 0.56 6.85
N SER A 142 -28.63 0.58 5.90
CA SER A 142 -28.73 -0.19 4.65
C SER A 142 -29.09 -1.66 4.87
N LYS A 143 -30.10 -2.14 4.13
CA LYS A 143 -30.62 -3.52 4.16
C LYS A 143 -31.05 -3.95 5.59
N PRO A 144 -32.05 -3.28 6.20
CA PRO A 144 -32.41 -3.49 7.61
C PRO A 144 -32.96 -4.89 7.90
N PHE A 145 -33.58 -5.54 6.92
CA PHE A 145 -34.03 -6.94 7.04
C PHE A 145 -32.88 -7.87 7.43
N PHE A 146 -31.75 -7.81 6.71
CA PHE A 146 -30.59 -8.67 6.99
C PHE A 146 -29.90 -8.30 8.31
N LYS A 147 -29.88 -7.01 8.68
CA LYS A 147 -29.39 -6.57 9.99
C LYS A 147 -30.21 -7.15 11.14
N ARG A 148 -31.55 -7.22 10.99
CA ARG A 148 -32.41 -7.88 11.99
C ARG A 148 -32.24 -9.39 11.99
N PHE A 149 -32.17 -9.99 10.80
CA PHE A 149 -32.00 -11.44 10.65
C PHE A 149 -30.70 -11.94 11.29
N GLU A 150 -29.61 -11.18 11.17
CA GLU A 150 -28.33 -11.49 11.82
C GLU A 150 -28.46 -11.61 13.35
N ARG A 151 -29.18 -10.69 14.02
CA ARG A 151 -29.44 -10.78 15.48
C ARG A 151 -30.31 -11.96 15.89
N ILE A 152 -31.26 -12.36 15.05
CA ILE A 152 -32.08 -13.56 15.29
C ILE A 152 -31.20 -14.80 15.20
N LEU A 153 -30.37 -14.90 14.15
CA LEU A 153 -29.45 -16.02 13.96
C LEU A 153 -28.41 -16.10 15.08
N GLU A 154 -27.83 -14.97 15.48
CA GLU A 154 -26.90 -14.89 16.62
C GLU A 154 -27.52 -15.47 17.89
N SER A 155 -28.78 -15.12 18.18
CA SER A 155 -29.49 -15.64 19.35
C SER A 155 -29.76 -17.15 19.27
N HIS A 156 -29.87 -17.74 18.08
CA HIS A 156 -30.08 -19.18 17.90
C HIS A 156 -28.77 -19.99 17.97
N LEU A 157 -27.62 -19.36 17.66
CA LEU A 157 -26.31 -20.01 17.67
C LEU A 157 -25.59 -19.93 19.01
N ARG A 158 -26.09 -19.11 19.93
CA ARG A 158 -25.56 -18.95 21.30
C ARG A 158 -26.07 -20.05 22.23
#